data_AF-A0A068MVV6-F1
#
_entry.id   AF-A0A068MVV6-F1
#
_cell.length_a   1.000
_cell.length_b   1.000
_cell.length_c   1.000
_cell.angle_alpha   90.00
_cell.angle_beta   90.00
_cell.angle_gamma   90.00
#
_symmetry.space_group_name_H-M   'P 1'
#
loop_
_entity.id
_entity.type
_entity.pdbx_description
1 polymer ?
#
loop_
_entity_poly.entity_id
_entity_poly.type
_entity_poly.pdbx_seq_one_letter_code
_entity_poly.pdbx_strand_id
1 'polypeptide(L)'
;MVKKTNFSYLYGLAYSNFGEGNYQEAYSYIKQLIADFPQDPNVLLLQGHICVGLENYNLANQAYRAVIKFSERQDLIECAQHALNQIDEETIHNHDNNGAKNKHKRIDRINFAEDILQDNQYNKSNNLEEKLNLFDQKNEIELLKKEIEDLKIKVNQFNLQNITASLYPYLLQDKNVIKLIDFPLSRVIDIYHEAPQILEANGCLVSLIDDRKNIIFELNNIGNFWLFQLRDQGFYLFPKPAQLQRASVSDSFSKVFIIENKENQTNGKFIVLKPAKLQILKVDFSWQLIEPGEIKFEEFSLEFQWQQEIKSIRKEHEKFNQLLDERGYASLDFTIVSQHWEQSLTKLYGTVYKVFVNICMPIAYAIYKDQILVPCQILMGTNPVIVPGWDRGIPWEHSIYVKLHASENTSRQEIRTFPNHKLLPNQLYLKETNWEINHTWTIAKSYEEASAILRKLVDNWELLEYPILFSAILENFNIGNTDYFQSDNFFFLNLTAATRLGIQGVGIDVKPIVEFQKIIDNTDPALYIGFHLDDNCTYLIPNLLISKWKQVISNNENKIFELHGSNYTLVEPAVIEAIGNDIWRLVKPGKFD
;
A
#
# COMPACT_ATOMS: atom_id res chain seq x y z
N MET A 1 -22.26 -17.24 10.87
CA MET A 1 -21.36 -16.09 11.01
C MET A 1 -20.13 -16.37 10.15
N VAL A 2 -20.06 -15.81 8.94
CA VAL A 2 -18.90 -15.97 8.05
C VAL A 2 -17.91 -14.88 8.42
N LYS A 3 -16.70 -15.26 8.89
CA LYS A 3 -15.59 -14.30 9.05
C LYS A 3 -15.36 -13.68 7.68
N LYS A 4 -15.37 -12.35 7.58
CA LYS A 4 -15.08 -11.65 6.32
C LYS A 4 -13.58 -11.77 6.06
N THR A 5 -13.19 -12.87 5.44
CA THR A 5 -11.81 -13.17 5.08
C THR A 5 -11.36 -12.18 4.02
N ASN A 6 -10.28 -11.44 4.31
CA ASN A 6 -9.72 -10.47 3.38
C ASN A 6 -8.91 -11.22 2.31
N PHE A 7 -9.59 -11.62 1.23
CA PHE A 7 -9.03 -12.40 0.12
C PHE A 7 -7.70 -11.83 -0.37
N SER A 8 -7.66 -10.54 -0.69
CA SER A 8 -6.47 -9.88 -1.23
C SER A 8 -5.30 -9.89 -0.24
N TYR A 9 -5.57 -9.70 1.05
CA TYR A 9 -4.54 -9.70 2.08
C TYR A 9 -3.93 -11.10 2.27
N LEU A 10 -4.76 -12.13 2.45
CA LEU A 10 -4.25 -13.49 2.64
C LEU A 10 -3.59 -14.06 1.37
N TYR A 11 -4.11 -13.70 0.19
CA TYR A 11 -3.54 -14.15 -1.08
C TYR A 11 -2.17 -13.52 -1.28
N GLY A 12 -2.04 -12.21 -1.00
CA GLY A 12 -0.76 -11.51 -1.04
C GLY A 12 0.27 -12.09 -0.07
N LEU A 13 -0.13 -12.39 1.19
CA LEU A 13 0.75 -13.04 2.16
C LEU A 13 1.20 -14.44 1.72
N ALA A 14 0.26 -15.26 1.20
CA ALA A 14 0.57 -16.59 0.69
C ALA A 14 1.55 -16.53 -0.49
N TYR A 15 1.30 -15.62 -1.44
CA TYR A 15 2.12 -15.44 -2.62
C TYR A 15 3.53 -14.91 -2.29
N SER A 16 3.64 -13.92 -1.40
CA SER A 16 4.92 -13.37 -0.95
C SER A 16 5.79 -14.44 -0.28
N ASN A 17 5.21 -15.18 0.68
CA ASN A 17 5.92 -16.26 1.39
C ASN A 17 6.31 -17.40 0.45
N PHE A 18 5.47 -17.71 -0.55
CA PHE A 18 5.83 -18.67 -1.59
C PHE A 18 7.06 -18.20 -2.39
N GLY A 19 7.09 -16.93 -2.82
CA GLY A 19 8.23 -16.34 -3.54
C GLY A 19 9.53 -16.31 -2.73
N GLU A 20 9.44 -16.19 -1.40
CA GLU A 20 10.57 -16.24 -0.47
C GLU A 20 11.03 -17.67 -0.14
N GLY A 21 10.30 -18.69 -0.58
CA GLY A 21 10.57 -20.10 -0.25
C GLY A 21 10.07 -20.54 1.13
N ASN A 22 9.30 -19.70 1.83
CA ASN A 22 8.68 -19.97 3.13
C ASN A 22 7.40 -20.81 2.97
N TYR A 23 7.50 -22.01 2.39
CA TYR A 23 6.34 -22.79 1.94
C TYR A 23 5.38 -23.20 3.07
N GLN A 24 5.88 -23.46 4.29
CA GLN A 24 5.03 -23.80 5.44
C GLN A 24 4.13 -22.63 5.84
N GLU A 25 4.69 -21.42 5.84
CA GLU A 25 3.95 -20.22 6.21
C GLU A 25 2.97 -19.82 5.08
N ALA A 26 3.41 -19.88 3.83
CA ALA A 26 2.56 -19.72 2.65
C ALA A 26 1.35 -20.67 2.69
N TYR A 27 1.58 -21.93 3.07
CA TYR A 27 0.54 -22.94 3.20
C TYR A 27 -0.47 -22.62 4.31
N SER A 28 -0.04 -21.99 5.41
CA SER A 28 -0.93 -21.56 6.49
C SER A 28 -1.94 -20.49 6.05
N TYR A 29 -1.50 -19.57 5.18
CA TYR A 29 -2.35 -18.51 4.61
C TYR A 29 -3.26 -19.06 3.52
N ILE A 30 -2.74 -19.86 2.59
CA ILE A 30 -3.57 -20.41 1.49
C ILE A 30 -4.65 -21.37 2.01
N LYS A 31 -4.37 -22.11 3.10
CA LYS A 31 -5.36 -22.99 3.74
C LYS A 31 -6.58 -22.23 4.27
N GLN A 32 -6.39 -21.00 4.76
CA GLN A 32 -7.50 -20.14 5.18
C GLN A 32 -8.34 -19.70 3.97
N LEU A 33 -7.68 -19.32 2.87
CA LEU A 33 -8.38 -18.96 1.64
C LEU A 33 -9.18 -20.12 1.05
N ILE A 34 -8.68 -21.36 1.10
CA ILE A 34 -9.39 -22.53 0.58
C ILE A 34 -10.66 -22.83 1.40
N ALA A 35 -10.64 -22.57 2.71
CA ALA A 35 -11.81 -22.77 3.54
C ALA A 35 -13.00 -21.90 3.10
N ASP A 36 -12.71 -20.67 2.66
CA ASP A 36 -13.72 -19.69 2.27
C ASP A 36 -13.97 -19.66 0.75
N PHE A 37 -12.98 -20.02 -0.07
CA PHE A 37 -13.01 -19.99 -1.53
C PHE A 37 -12.51 -21.32 -2.14
N PRO A 38 -13.16 -22.46 -1.85
CA PRO A 38 -12.67 -23.79 -2.22
C PRO A 38 -12.67 -24.08 -3.73
N GLN A 39 -13.26 -23.20 -4.54
CA GLN A 39 -13.39 -23.36 -6.00
C GLN A 39 -12.71 -22.23 -6.78
N ASP A 40 -12.06 -21.26 -6.12
CA ASP A 40 -11.36 -20.19 -6.83
C ASP A 40 -10.11 -20.75 -7.54
N PRO A 41 -10.02 -20.66 -8.89
CA PRO A 41 -8.92 -21.27 -9.62
C PRO A 41 -7.54 -20.69 -9.29
N ASN A 42 -7.43 -19.42 -8.90
CA ASN A 42 -6.13 -18.82 -8.55
C ASN A 42 -5.66 -19.31 -7.18
N VAL A 43 -6.57 -19.41 -6.22
CA VAL A 43 -6.29 -19.98 -4.89
C VAL A 43 -5.85 -21.44 -5.02
N LEU A 44 -6.55 -22.23 -5.84
CA LEU A 44 -6.22 -23.62 -6.10
C LEU A 44 -4.88 -23.77 -6.84
N LEU A 45 -4.58 -22.89 -7.80
CA LEU A 45 -3.30 -22.92 -8.52
C LEU A 45 -2.13 -22.61 -7.59
N LEU A 46 -2.24 -21.56 -6.77
CA LEU A 46 -1.22 -21.19 -5.78
C LEU A 46 -1.05 -22.29 -4.71
N GLN A 47 -2.14 -22.93 -4.28
CA GLN A 47 -2.06 -24.10 -3.40
C GLN A 47 -1.23 -25.21 -4.04
N GLY A 48 -1.46 -25.50 -5.33
CA GLY A 48 -0.70 -26.49 -6.08
C GLY A 48 0.81 -26.21 -6.01
N HIS A 49 1.22 -24.99 -6.32
CA HIS A 49 2.64 -24.60 -6.32
C HIS A 49 3.27 -24.68 -4.92
N ILE A 50 2.56 -24.21 -3.89
CA ILE A 50 3.03 -24.31 -2.49
C ILE A 50 3.19 -25.78 -2.08
N CYS A 51 2.25 -26.65 -2.47
CA CYS A 51 2.30 -28.07 -2.15
C CYS A 51 3.45 -28.80 -2.85
N VAL A 52 3.82 -28.40 -4.07
CA VAL A 52 5.04 -28.89 -4.74
C VAL A 52 6.27 -28.47 -3.94
N GLY A 53 6.37 -27.22 -3.50
CA GLY A 53 7.47 -26.75 -2.64
C GLY A 53 7.57 -27.47 -1.28
N LEU A 54 6.46 -28.04 -0.81
CA LEU A 54 6.39 -28.88 0.40
C LEU A 54 6.58 -30.38 0.14
N GLU A 55 6.86 -30.78 -1.11
CA GLU A 55 6.93 -32.18 -1.54
C GLU A 55 5.63 -32.99 -1.28
N ASN A 56 4.49 -32.29 -1.15
CA ASN A 56 3.16 -32.90 -0.98
C ASN A 56 2.45 -33.03 -2.33
N TYR A 57 3.02 -33.86 -3.20
CA TYR A 57 2.58 -34.06 -4.59
C TYR A 57 1.13 -34.55 -4.72
N ASN A 58 0.64 -35.33 -3.75
CA ASN A 58 -0.75 -35.79 -3.74
C ASN A 58 -1.74 -34.61 -3.64
N LEU A 59 -1.45 -33.66 -2.74
CA LEU A 59 -2.30 -32.49 -2.56
C LEU A 59 -2.13 -31.50 -3.73
N ALA A 60 -0.91 -31.35 -4.26
CA ALA A 60 -0.66 -30.55 -5.46
C ALA A 60 -1.46 -31.07 -6.66
N ASN A 61 -1.45 -32.38 -6.91
CA ASN A 61 -2.21 -33.02 -7.98
C ASN A 61 -3.72 -32.77 -7.85
N GLN A 62 -4.26 -32.85 -6.63
CA GLN A 62 -5.68 -32.54 -6.38
C GLN A 62 -6.00 -31.09 -6.69
N ALA A 63 -5.12 -30.16 -6.28
CA ALA A 63 -5.29 -28.73 -6.50
C ALA A 63 -5.28 -28.39 -8.00
N TYR A 64 -4.30 -28.86 -8.77
CA TYR A 64 -4.23 -28.60 -10.22
C TYR A 64 -5.40 -29.21 -11.00
N ARG A 65 -5.84 -30.43 -10.66
CA ARG A 65 -7.05 -31.01 -11.26
C ARG A 65 -8.31 -30.21 -10.93
N ALA A 66 -8.36 -29.60 -9.74
CA ALA A 66 -9.44 -28.70 -9.37
C ALA A 66 -9.40 -27.38 -10.18
N VAL A 67 -8.22 -26.82 -10.45
CA VAL A 67 -8.07 -25.66 -11.36
C VAL A 67 -8.67 -25.96 -12.73
N ILE A 68 -8.31 -27.10 -13.33
CA ILE A 68 -8.82 -27.52 -14.65
C ILE A 68 -10.35 -27.69 -14.62
N LYS A 69 -10.91 -28.12 -13.49
CA LYS A 69 -12.36 -28.33 -13.34
C LYS A 69 -13.15 -27.03 -13.15
N PHE A 70 -12.60 -26.06 -12.43
CA PHE A 70 -13.32 -24.86 -11.99
C PHE A 70 -12.95 -23.59 -12.76
N SER A 71 -11.94 -23.64 -13.64
CA SER A 71 -11.52 -22.52 -14.48
C SER A 71 -12.11 -22.62 -15.88
N GLU A 72 -12.55 -21.48 -16.43
CA GLU A 72 -12.80 -21.29 -17.88
C GLU A 72 -11.65 -20.52 -18.55
N ARG A 73 -10.65 -20.09 -17.76
CA ARG A 73 -9.47 -19.36 -18.21
C ARG A 73 -8.41 -20.33 -18.73
N GLN A 74 -8.15 -20.25 -20.03
CA GLN A 74 -7.24 -21.14 -20.75
C GLN A 74 -5.80 -21.11 -20.22
N ASP A 75 -5.31 -19.93 -19.84
CA ASP A 75 -3.98 -19.73 -19.27
C ASP A 75 -3.80 -20.51 -17.95
N LEU A 76 -4.79 -20.47 -17.05
CA LEU A 76 -4.73 -21.21 -15.79
C LEU A 76 -4.83 -22.73 -15.99
N ILE A 77 -5.62 -23.16 -16.99
CA ILE A 77 -5.74 -24.57 -17.36
C ILE A 77 -4.41 -25.10 -17.89
N GLU A 78 -3.74 -24.34 -18.76
CA GLU A 78 -2.43 -24.70 -19.32
C GLU A 78 -1.35 -24.77 -18.23
N CYS A 79 -1.30 -23.80 -17.31
CA CYS A 79 -0.39 -23.85 -16.16
C CYS A 79 -0.61 -25.10 -15.30
N ALA A 80 -1.86 -25.43 -14.99
CA ALA A 80 -2.19 -26.60 -14.19
C ALA A 80 -1.86 -27.92 -14.91
N GLN A 81 -2.10 -28.02 -16.23
CA GLN A 81 -1.75 -29.19 -17.03
C GLN A 81 -0.23 -29.38 -17.11
N HIS A 82 0.52 -28.30 -17.32
CA HIS A 82 1.98 -28.35 -17.33
C HIS A 82 2.54 -28.85 -15.99
N ALA A 83 2.03 -28.31 -14.87
CA ALA A 83 2.46 -28.74 -13.54
C ALA A 83 2.12 -30.20 -13.24
N LEU A 84 0.97 -30.71 -13.71
CA LEU A 84 0.61 -32.14 -13.56
C LEU A 84 1.59 -33.06 -14.31
N ASN A 85 1.95 -32.70 -15.55
CA ASN A 85 2.90 -33.49 -16.33
C ASN A 85 4.27 -33.59 -15.65
N GLN A 86 4.74 -32.49 -15.04
CA GLN A 86 6.00 -32.48 -14.29
C GLN A 86 5.97 -33.40 -13.06
N ILE A 87 4.85 -33.41 -12.32
CA ILE A 87 4.69 -34.31 -11.16
C ILE A 87 4.67 -35.79 -11.61
N ASP A 88 4.00 -36.09 -12.72
CA ASP A 88 3.95 -37.46 -13.25
C ASP A 88 5.34 -37.93 -13.72
N GLU A 89 6.15 -37.07 -14.33
CA GLU A 89 7.53 -37.38 -14.71
C GLU A 89 8.45 -37.65 -13.50
N GLU A 90 8.33 -36.86 -12.43
CA GLU A 90 9.12 -37.05 -11.19
C GLU A 90 8.70 -38.30 -10.40
N THR A 91 7.42 -38.64 -10.38
CA THR A 91 6.90 -39.82 -9.67
C THR A 91 7.26 -41.14 -10.39
N ILE A 92 7.35 -41.12 -11.72
CA ILE A 92 7.81 -42.28 -12.52
C ILE A 92 9.30 -42.54 -12.30
N HIS A 93 10.15 -41.50 -12.27
CA HIS A 93 11.59 -41.67 -12.05
C HIS A 93 12.00 -42.11 -10.64
N ASN A 94 11.16 -41.86 -9.63
CA ASN A 94 11.39 -42.33 -8.27
C ASN A 94 11.01 -43.79 -8.04
N HIS A 95 10.21 -44.40 -8.93
CA HIS A 95 9.79 -45.80 -8.77
C HIS A 95 10.79 -46.84 -9.32
N ASP A 96 11.71 -46.44 -10.21
CA ASP A 96 12.69 -47.33 -10.84
C ASP A 96 14.06 -47.40 -10.13
N ASN A 97 14.31 -46.57 -9.10
CA ASN A 97 15.58 -46.53 -8.39
C ASN A 97 15.50 -47.06 -6.95
N ASN A 98 15.10 -48.32 -6.80
CA ASN A 98 15.36 -49.08 -5.57
C ASN A 98 16.82 -49.57 -5.54
N GLY A 99 17.75 -48.70 -5.13
CA GLY A 99 19.07 -49.16 -4.71
C GLY A 99 20.27 -48.26 -5.00
N ALA A 100 20.25 -46.98 -4.63
CA ALA A 100 21.47 -46.26 -4.26
C ALA A 100 21.16 -44.95 -3.55
N LYS A 101 21.75 -44.74 -2.38
CA LYS A 101 21.79 -43.44 -1.70
C LYS A 101 22.43 -42.41 -2.63
N ASN A 102 21.64 -41.47 -3.16
CA ASN A 102 22.15 -40.21 -3.67
C ASN A 102 21.41 -39.05 -3.03
N LYS A 103 22.14 -38.33 -2.16
CA LYS A 103 21.76 -37.03 -1.65
C LYS A 103 21.77 -36.02 -2.81
N HIS A 104 20.73 -35.19 -2.84
CA HIS A 104 20.69 -33.87 -3.49
C HIS A 104 20.81 -33.88 -5.03
N LYS A 105 19.70 -34.17 -5.70
CA LYS A 105 19.21 -33.26 -6.73
C LYS A 105 18.02 -32.52 -6.13
N ARG A 106 18.33 -31.39 -5.50
CA ARG A 106 17.35 -30.35 -5.22
C ARG A 106 16.71 -30.06 -6.57
N ILE A 107 15.39 -30.05 -6.65
CA ILE A 107 14.68 -29.45 -7.78
C ILE A 107 15.32 -28.07 -7.95
N ASP A 108 16.20 -27.94 -8.94
CA ASP A 108 16.92 -26.71 -9.22
C ASP A 108 15.85 -25.73 -9.65
N ARG A 109 15.41 -24.90 -8.70
CA ARG A 109 14.59 -23.70 -8.88
C ARG A 109 13.60 -23.86 -10.04
N ILE A 110 12.48 -24.55 -9.81
CA ILE A 110 11.39 -24.45 -10.79
C ILE A 110 10.99 -22.98 -10.83
N ASN A 111 11.26 -22.41 -11.99
CA ASN A 111 11.01 -21.05 -12.42
C ASN A 111 9.49 -20.82 -12.63
N PHE A 112 8.65 -21.21 -11.68
CA PHE A 112 7.22 -20.84 -11.70
C PHE A 112 7.02 -19.33 -11.58
N ALA A 113 7.99 -18.62 -10.98
CA ALA A 113 8.03 -17.16 -10.99
C ALA A 113 8.41 -16.59 -12.37
N GLU A 114 9.22 -17.29 -13.17
CA GLU A 114 9.61 -16.79 -14.50
C GLU A 114 8.58 -17.09 -15.59
N ASP A 115 7.80 -18.20 -15.51
CA ASP A 115 6.72 -18.45 -16.50
C ASP A 115 5.55 -17.45 -16.39
N ILE A 116 5.42 -16.73 -15.26
CA ILE A 116 4.48 -15.61 -15.11
C ILE A 116 5.13 -14.27 -15.51
N LEU A 117 6.47 -14.21 -15.63
CA LEU A 117 7.25 -13.01 -15.97
C LEU A 117 7.81 -13.02 -17.41
N GLN A 118 7.73 -14.12 -18.16
CA GLN A 118 8.36 -14.28 -19.48
C GLN A 118 7.52 -13.92 -20.72
N ASP A 119 6.41 -13.19 -20.58
CA ASP A 119 5.73 -12.59 -21.74
C ASP A 119 6.24 -11.17 -22.08
N ASN A 120 7.27 -10.70 -21.38
CA ASN A 120 7.93 -9.43 -21.70
C ASN A 120 9.45 -9.59 -21.65
N GLN A 121 10.03 -10.08 -22.76
CA GLN A 121 11.24 -9.55 -23.42
C GLN A 121 11.99 -10.65 -24.19
N TYR A 122 11.72 -10.72 -25.49
CA TYR A 122 12.56 -11.44 -26.46
C TYR A 122 13.06 -10.45 -27.53
N ASN A 123 14.30 -9.96 -27.34
CA ASN A 123 15.42 -9.99 -28.32
C ASN A 123 16.40 -8.80 -28.25
N LYS A 124 17.57 -9.12 -27.70
CA LYS A 124 18.90 -9.11 -28.33
C LYS A 124 19.40 -7.86 -29.09
N SER A 125 20.33 -7.18 -28.40
CA SER A 125 21.76 -7.09 -28.71
C SER A 125 22.27 -6.62 -30.09
N ASN A 126 23.26 -5.73 -29.97
CA ASN A 126 24.49 -5.60 -30.78
C ASN A 126 24.45 -4.74 -32.04
N ASN A 127 24.71 -3.48 -31.72
CA ASN A 127 25.10 -2.29 -32.47
C ASN A 127 26.34 -2.44 -33.40
N LEU A 128 26.31 -3.33 -34.40
CA LEU A 128 27.28 -3.29 -35.52
C LEU A 128 26.72 -3.64 -36.92
N GLU A 129 25.46 -4.08 -37.04
CA GLU A 129 24.80 -4.33 -38.36
C GLU A 129 23.94 -3.15 -38.88
N GLU A 130 23.61 -2.16 -38.04
CA GLU A 130 22.70 -1.05 -38.39
C GLU A 130 23.22 -0.11 -39.50
N LYS A 131 24.53 -0.10 -39.79
CA LYS A 131 25.08 0.75 -40.85
C LYS A 131 25.08 0.12 -42.24
N LEU A 132 24.89 -1.19 -42.37
CA LEU A 132 24.75 -1.85 -43.68
C LEU A 132 23.28 -1.94 -44.13
N ASN A 133 22.33 -2.04 -43.18
CA ASN A 133 20.92 -2.33 -43.49
C ASN A 133 20.10 -1.10 -43.93
N LEU A 134 20.58 0.12 -43.68
CA LEU A 134 19.88 1.37 -44.05
C LEU A 134 19.96 1.68 -45.56
N PHE A 135 20.93 1.10 -46.28
CA PHE A 135 21.14 1.34 -47.71
C PHE A 135 20.18 0.50 -48.58
N ASP A 136 19.90 -0.74 -48.17
CA ASP A 136 19.02 -1.64 -48.92
C ASP A 136 17.54 -1.30 -48.77
N GLN A 137 17.11 -0.88 -47.57
CA GLN A 137 15.72 -0.47 -47.29
C GLN A 137 15.29 0.77 -48.10
N LYS A 138 16.23 1.66 -48.44
CA LYS A 138 15.91 2.89 -49.18
C LYS A 138 15.60 2.63 -50.65
N ASN A 139 16.23 1.61 -51.24
CA ASN A 139 15.99 1.21 -52.63
C ASN A 139 14.65 0.47 -52.80
N GLU A 140 14.25 -0.32 -51.81
CA GLU A 140 12.97 -1.05 -51.81
C GLU A 140 11.77 -0.09 -51.74
N ILE A 141 11.88 1.00 -50.95
CA ILE A 141 10.84 2.04 -50.85
C ILE A 141 10.66 2.80 -52.17
N GLU A 142 11.73 3.03 -52.94
CA GLU A 142 11.62 3.69 -54.25
C GLU A 142 10.93 2.81 -55.29
N LEU A 143 11.18 1.50 -55.24
CA LEU A 143 10.55 0.53 -56.14
C LEU A 143 9.03 0.46 -55.91
N LEU A 144 8.59 0.38 -54.65
CA LEU A 144 7.18 0.29 -54.28
C LEU A 144 6.40 1.58 -54.62
N LYS A 145 7.03 2.76 -54.51
CA LYS A 145 6.41 4.03 -54.92
C LYS A 145 6.10 4.06 -56.41
N LYS A 146 6.94 3.44 -57.23
CA LYS A 146 6.75 3.37 -58.69
C LYS A 146 5.60 2.44 -59.08
N GLU A 147 5.47 1.29 -58.41
CA GLU A 147 4.34 0.36 -58.62
C GLU A 147 2.98 0.96 -58.25
N ILE A 148 2.92 1.74 -57.15
CA ILE A 148 1.70 2.43 -56.74
C ILE A 148 1.24 3.43 -57.80
N GLU A 149 2.18 4.14 -58.43
CA GLU A 149 1.84 5.13 -59.46
C GLU A 149 1.33 4.47 -60.75
N ASP A 150 1.92 3.34 -61.15
CA ASP A 150 1.45 2.54 -62.29
C ASP A 150 0.05 1.94 -62.03
N LEU A 151 -0.26 1.56 -60.79
CA LEU A 151 -1.60 1.06 -60.42
C LEU A 151 -2.66 2.16 -60.45
N LYS A 152 -2.34 3.40 -60.04
CA LYS A 152 -3.26 4.54 -60.15
C LYS A 152 -3.65 4.84 -61.59
N ILE A 153 -2.70 4.70 -62.52
CA ILE A 153 -2.95 4.91 -63.95
C ILE A 153 -3.92 3.84 -64.49
N LYS A 154 -3.80 2.58 -64.04
CA LYS A 154 -4.69 1.48 -64.45
C LYS A 154 -6.12 1.62 -63.91
N VAL A 155 -6.28 2.16 -62.69
CA VAL A 155 -7.60 2.35 -62.07
C VAL A 155 -8.42 3.44 -62.75
N ASN A 156 -7.79 4.50 -63.26
CA ASN A 156 -8.47 5.60 -63.94
C ASN A 156 -8.99 5.24 -65.35
N GLN A 157 -8.64 4.06 -65.91
CA GLN A 157 -9.04 3.64 -67.26
C GLN A 157 -10.36 2.86 -67.33
N PHE A 158 -11.00 2.51 -66.21
CA PHE A 158 -12.29 1.79 -66.24
C PHE A 158 -13.50 2.72 -66.08
N ASN A 159 -14.16 2.96 -67.21
CA ASN A 159 -15.36 3.78 -67.37
C ASN A 159 -16.63 3.04 -66.90
N LEU A 160 -17.45 3.69 -66.07
CA LEU A 160 -18.68 3.15 -65.47
C LEU A 160 -19.92 3.46 -66.32
N GLN A 161 -20.45 2.48 -67.05
CA GLN A 161 -21.86 2.47 -67.44
C GLN A 161 -22.43 1.05 -67.38
N ASN A 162 -23.57 0.94 -66.69
CA ASN A 162 -24.45 -0.22 -66.50
C ASN A 162 -24.05 -1.21 -65.38
N ILE A 163 -24.80 -1.21 -64.27
CA ILE A 163 -25.32 -2.41 -63.58
C ILE A 163 -26.44 -1.99 -62.60
N THR A 164 -27.51 -2.80 -62.58
CA THR A 164 -28.78 -2.66 -61.88
C THR A 164 -28.76 -3.17 -60.42
N ALA A 165 -29.74 -2.70 -59.64
CA ALA A 165 -29.85 -2.75 -58.18
C ALA A 165 -30.19 -4.11 -57.53
N SER A 166 -29.43 -5.18 -57.78
CA SER A 166 -29.68 -6.47 -57.10
C SER A 166 -28.44 -7.22 -56.61
N LEU A 167 -27.29 -6.55 -56.44
CA LEU A 167 -26.08 -7.15 -55.88
C LEU A 167 -25.36 -6.15 -54.97
N TYR A 168 -25.63 -6.22 -53.66
CA TYR A 168 -24.80 -5.58 -52.63
C TYR A 168 -24.67 -6.52 -51.43
N PRO A 169 -23.46 -7.07 -51.20
CA PRO A 169 -22.93 -7.02 -49.85
C PRO A 169 -21.46 -6.57 -49.75
N TYR A 170 -20.85 -6.08 -50.83
CA TYR A 170 -19.47 -5.60 -50.75
C TYR A 170 -19.25 -4.45 -51.72
N LEU A 171 -19.39 -3.22 -51.23
CA LEU A 171 -18.75 -2.00 -51.73
C LEU A 171 -19.21 -0.85 -50.84
N LEU A 172 -18.34 -0.46 -49.90
CA LEU A 172 -18.08 0.87 -49.35
C LEU A 172 -17.21 0.69 -48.09
N GLN A 173 -15.90 0.48 -48.29
CA GLN A 173 -14.91 0.81 -47.27
C GLN A 173 -14.67 2.32 -47.35
N ASP A 174 -15.59 3.09 -46.76
CA ASP A 174 -15.38 4.50 -46.46
C ASP A 174 -15.77 4.72 -45.00
N LYS A 175 -15.04 5.59 -44.29
CA LYS A 175 -15.13 5.81 -42.83
C LYS A 175 -16.51 6.24 -42.28
N ASN A 176 -17.54 6.28 -43.12
CA ASN A 176 -18.89 6.77 -42.81
C ASN A 176 -19.97 5.68 -42.84
N VAL A 177 -19.61 4.38 -42.87
CA VAL A 177 -20.61 3.30 -42.77
C VAL A 177 -21.10 3.17 -41.34
N ILE A 178 -22.40 3.45 -41.12
CA ILE A 178 -23.06 3.17 -39.85
C ILE A 178 -22.99 1.67 -39.60
N LYS A 179 -22.38 1.27 -38.48
CA LYS A 179 -22.28 -0.13 -38.11
C LYS A 179 -23.64 -0.64 -37.63
N LEU A 180 -24.04 -1.79 -38.16
CA LEU A 180 -25.28 -2.46 -37.75
C LEU A 180 -25.07 -3.10 -36.37
N ILE A 181 -25.91 -2.73 -35.40
CA ILE A 181 -25.92 -3.34 -34.08
C ILE A 181 -27.00 -4.42 -34.04
N ASP A 182 -26.59 -5.63 -33.67
CA ASP A 182 -27.42 -6.83 -33.58
C ASP A 182 -27.91 -7.08 -32.14
N PHE A 183 -28.48 -6.03 -31.53
CA PHE A 183 -29.08 -6.09 -30.19
C PHE A 183 -30.50 -5.51 -30.22
N PRO A 184 -31.42 -6.02 -29.38
CA PRO A 184 -32.70 -5.38 -29.17
C PRO A 184 -32.51 -3.99 -28.56
N LEU A 185 -33.39 -3.04 -28.89
CA LEU A 185 -33.32 -1.66 -28.41
C LEU A 185 -33.17 -1.57 -26.88
N SER A 186 -33.87 -2.41 -26.12
CA SER A 186 -33.78 -2.45 -24.66
C SER A 186 -32.35 -2.71 -24.19
N ARG A 187 -31.66 -3.69 -24.79
CA ARG A 187 -30.28 -4.02 -24.42
C ARG A 187 -29.31 -2.90 -24.77
N VAL A 188 -29.57 -2.17 -25.86
CA VAL A 188 -28.76 -1.00 -26.23
C VAL A 188 -28.93 0.13 -25.21
N ILE A 189 -30.14 0.34 -24.70
CA ILE A 189 -30.41 1.30 -23.63
C ILE A 189 -29.65 0.89 -22.34
N ASP A 190 -29.72 -0.38 -21.95
CA ASP A 190 -28.98 -0.88 -20.77
C ASP A 190 -27.47 -0.62 -20.91
N ILE A 191 -26.89 -0.99 -22.06
CA ILE A 191 -25.46 -0.76 -22.33
C ILE A 191 -25.14 0.75 -22.37
N TYR A 192 -26.04 1.57 -22.89
CA TYR A 192 -25.86 3.02 -22.90
C TYR A 192 -25.79 3.60 -21.48
N HIS A 193 -26.57 3.08 -20.53
CA HIS A 193 -26.52 3.51 -19.13
C HIS A 193 -25.33 2.90 -18.39
N GLU A 194 -24.99 1.63 -18.59
CA GLU A 194 -23.91 0.96 -17.86
C GLU A 194 -22.51 1.30 -18.41
N ALA A 195 -22.36 1.26 -19.74
CA ALA A 195 -21.07 1.30 -20.41
C ALA A 195 -21.14 1.94 -21.82
N PRO A 196 -21.47 3.24 -21.93
CA PRO A 196 -21.70 3.91 -23.21
C PRO A 196 -20.49 3.87 -24.17
N GLN A 197 -19.27 3.73 -23.64
CA GLN A 197 -18.06 3.54 -24.45
C GLN A 197 -18.08 2.28 -25.35
N ILE A 198 -18.83 1.24 -24.96
CA ILE A 198 -18.99 0.03 -25.79
C ILE A 198 -19.76 0.37 -27.07
N LEU A 199 -20.70 1.31 -26.97
CA LEU A 199 -21.50 1.77 -28.10
C LEU A 199 -20.77 2.83 -28.93
N GLU A 200 -19.83 3.57 -28.34
CA GLU A 200 -19.09 4.65 -29.03
C GLU A 200 -18.41 4.17 -30.33
N ALA A 201 -17.85 2.96 -30.34
CA ALA A 201 -17.23 2.37 -31.53
C ALA A 201 -18.20 2.03 -32.67
N ASN A 202 -19.51 2.03 -32.39
CA ASN A 202 -20.60 1.70 -33.32
C ASN A 202 -21.51 2.90 -33.62
N GLY A 203 -21.34 4.02 -32.92
CA GLY A 203 -22.19 5.20 -33.06
C GLY A 203 -21.62 6.20 -34.04
N CYS A 204 -22.46 6.70 -34.94
CA CYS A 204 -22.10 7.80 -35.82
C CYS A 204 -22.48 9.13 -35.17
N LEU A 205 -21.59 10.11 -35.21
CA LEU A 205 -21.88 11.44 -34.68
C LEU A 205 -22.71 12.23 -35.69
N VAL A 206 -23.82 12.78 -35.22
CA VAL A 206 -24.71 13.60 -36.04
C VAL A 206 -25.05 14.92 -35.34
N SER A 207 -25.31 15.95 -36.13
CA SER A 207 -25.76 17.26 -35.67
C SER A 207 -27.11 17.61 -36.26
N LEU A 208 -27.92 18.31 -35.45
CA LEU A 208 -29.20 18.86 -35.91
C LEU A 208 -28.98 19.99 -36.91
N ILE A 209 -29.64 19.91 -38.05
CA ILE A 209 -29.79 20.97 -39.03
C ILE A 209 -31.26 21.37 -39.02
N ASP A 210 -31.52 22.56 -38.50
CA ASP A 210 -32.88 23.07 -38.30
C ASP A 210 -33.40 23.68 -39.61
N ASP A 211 -34.12 22.88 -40.40
CA ASP A 211 -35.02 23.41 -41.42
C ASP A 211 -36.38 23.63 -40.77
N ARG A 212 -36.95 24.84 -40.89
CA ARG A 212 -38.05 25.38 -40.06
C ARG A 212 -39.35 24.54 -40.03
N LYS A 213 -39.42 23.43 -40.77
CA LYS A 213 -40.53 22.47 -40.80
C LYS A 213 -40.15 21.03 -40.39
N ASN A 214 -38.88 20.63 -40.50
CA ASN A 214 -38.44 19.25 -40.28
C ASN A 214 -37.13 19.21 -39.50
N ILE A 215 -37.08 18.34 -38.49
CA ILE A 215 -35.87 18.10 -37.70
C ILE A 215 -35.00 17.09 -38.47
N ILE A 216 -33.94 17.59 -39.09
CA ILE A 216 -33.03 16.80 -39.93
C ILE A 216 -31.66 16.69 -39.25
N PHE A 217 -31.01 15.55 -39.39
CA PHE A 217 -29.68 15.26 -38.87
C PHE A 217 -28.75 14.89 -40.02
N GLU A 218 -27.52 15.39 -39.95
CA GLU A 218 -26.44 15.02 -40.87
C GLU A 218 -25.22 14.58 -40.08
N LEU A 219 -24.37 13.79 -40.73
CA LEU A 219 -23.08 13.34 -40.19
C LEU A 219 -22.21 14.55 -39.86
N ASN A 220 -21.68 14.57 -38.62
CA ASN A 220 -20.80 15.64 -38.17
C ASN A 220 -19.84 15.13 -37.10
N ASN A 221 -18.54 15.36 -37.30
CA ASN A 221 -17.48 14.93 -36.38
C ASN A 221 -17.56 15.57 -34.99
N ILE A 222 -18.34 16.65 -34.84
CA ILE A 222 -18.55 17.39 -33.59
C ILE A 222 -20.01 17.23 -33.10
N GLY A 223 -20.76 16.28 -33.68
CA GLY A 223 -22.17 16.04 -33.35
C GLY A 223 -22.45 15.81 -31.86
N ASN A 224 -23.59 16.32 -31.40
CA ASN A 224 -24.04 16.18 -30.01
C ASN A 224 -24.79 14.87 -29.74
N PHE A 225 -25.06 14.11 -30.80
CA PHE A 225 -25.85 12.90 -30.74
C PHE A 225 -25.12 11.74 -31.42
N TRP A 226 -25.35 10.53 -30.88
CA TRP A 226 -24.98 9.27 -31.49
C TRP A 226 -26.16 8.70 -32.25
N LEU A 227 -25.91 8.30 -33.49
CA LEU A 227 -26.84 7.59 -34.35
C LEU A 227 -26.43 6.12 -34.41
N PHE A 228 -27.38 5.24 -34.12
CA PHE A 228 -27.23 3.79 -34.21
C PHE A 228 -28.22 3.21 -35.21
N GLN A 229 -27.77 2.28 -36.03
CA GLN A 229 -28.65 1.43 -36.84
C GLN A 229 -28.80 0.08 -36.15
N LEU A 230 -30.04 -0.25 -35.77
CA LEU A 230 -30.36 -1.53 -35.14
C LEU A 230 -30.97 -2.49 -36.16
N ARG A 231 -30.53 -3.76 -36.13
CA ARG A 231 -31.08 -4.80 -37.02
C ARG A 231 -32.59 -4.90 -36.84
N ASP A 232 -33.30 -4.79 -37.96
CA ASP A 232 -34.76 -4.86 -38.11
C ASP A 232 -35.57 -3.85 -37.28
N GLN A 233 -34.93 -2.86 -36.66
CA GLN A 233 -35.57 -1.88 -35.76
C GLN A 233 -35.41 -0.43 -36.22
N GLY A 234 -34.50 -0.16 -37.16
CA GLY A 234 -34.30 1.15 -37.78
C GLY A 234 -33.18 1.98 -37.13
N PHE A 235 -33.29 3.30 -37.23
CA PHE A 235 -32.27 4.24 -36.75
C PHE A 235 -32.72 4.92 -35.45
N TYR A 236 -31.84 4.91 -34.45
CA TYR A 236 -32.08 5.51 -33.15
C TYR A 236 -31.00 6.51 -32.78
N LEU A 237 -31.45 7.60 -32.18
CA LEU A 237 -30.64 8.72 -31.77
C LEU A 237 -30.53 8.76 -30.25
N PHE A 238 -29.28 8.77 -29.77
CA PHE A 238 -28.93 8.87 -28.36
C PHE A 238 -28.14 10.16 -28.13
N PRO A 239 -28.33 10.81 -26.99
CA PRO A 239 -27.51 11.95 -26.61
C PRO A 239 -26.08 11.53 -26.24
N LYS A 240 -25.08 12.37 -26.52
CA LYS A 240 -23.69 12.06 -26.13
C LYS A 240 -23.47 12.32 -24.63
N PRO A 241 -23.06 11.33 -23.81
CA PRO A 241 -23.00 11.47 -22.35
C PRO A 241 -22.14 12.64 -21.84
N ALA A 242 -20.99 12.91 -22.48
CA ALA A 242 -20.01 13.87 -21.99
C ALA A 242 -20.31 15.35 -22.32
N GLN A 243 -21.27 15.64 -23.21
CA GLN A 243 -21.51 17.01 -23.70
C GLN A 243 -22.68 17.73 -23.01
N LEU A 244 -23.42 17.05 -22.13
CA LEU A 244 -24.63 17.58 -21.48
C LEU A 244 -24.39 18.36 -20.20
N GLN A 245 -23.15 18.41 -19.73
CA GLN A 245 -22.74 19.23 -18.58
C GLN A 245 -22.60 20.72 -18.91
N ARG A 246 -22.58 21.11 -20.19
CA ARG A 246 -22.51 22.52 -20.57
C ARG A 246 -23.92 23.12 -20.49
N ALA A 247 -24.06 24.22 -19.76
CA ALA A 247 -25.29 24.98 -19.45
C ALA A 247 -26.16 25.40 -20.66
N SER A 248 -25.78 25.02 -21.87
CA SER A 248 -26.58 25.12 -23.09
C SER A 248 -27.01 23.71 -23.53
N VAL A 249 -27.87 23.05 -22.75
CA VAL A 249 -28.80 22.07 -23.33
C VAL A 249 -29.70 22.89 -24.24
N SER A 250 -29.24 23.08 -25.47
CA SER A 250 -29.75 24.07 -26.41
C SER A 250 -31.20 23.80 -26.78
N ASP A 251 -31.86 24.79 -27.39
CA ASP A 251 -33.16 24.63 -28.05
C ASP A 251 -33.21 23.35 -28.91
N SER A 252 -32.08 22.96 -29.52
CA SER A 252 -31.90 21.72 -30.28
C SER A 252 -32.25 20.46 -29.49
N PHE A 253 -31.94 20.39 -28.20
CA PHE A 253 -32.21 19.20 -27.39
C PHE A 253 -33.70 19.05 -27.09
N SER A 254 -34.35 20.17 -26.74
CA SER A 254 -35.79 20.22 -26.49
C SER A 254 -36.64 19.95 -27.74
N LYS A 255 -36.06 20.14 -28.94
CA LYS A 255 -36.70 19.77 -30.21
C LYS A 255 -36.69 18.26 -30.45
N VAL A 256 -35.72 17.54 -29.88
CA VAL A 256 -35.46 16.12 -30.19
C VAL A 256 -35.91 15.19 -29.06
N PHE A 257 -35.82 15.64 -27.82
CA PHE A 257 -36.17 14.87 -26.63
C PHE A 257 -37.23 15.60 -25.78
N ILE A 258 -38.23 14.85 -25.35
CA ILE A 258 -39.15 15.21 -24.29
C ILE A 258 -38.40 15.07 -22.97
N ILE A 259 -38.37 16.14 -22.18
CA ILE A 259 -37.58 16.23 -20.95
C ILE A 259 -38.51 16.21 -19.74
N GLU A 260 -38.38 15.17 -18.92
CA GLU A 260 -38.99 15.07 -17.59
C GLU A 260 -38.07 15.67 -16.51
N ASN A 261 -38.67 16.27 -15.47
CA ASN A 261 -37.98 16.89 -14.33
C ASN A 261 -36.95 17.98 -14.69
N LYS A 262 -37.36 18.96 -15.51
CA LYS A 262 -36.50 20.09 -15.93
C LYS A 262 -35.87 20.87 -14.77
N GLU A 263 -36.47 20.85 -13.58
CA GLU A 263 -35.96 21.55 -12.39
C GLU A 263 -34.60 21.00 -11.90
N ASN A 264 -34.27 19.74 -12.19
CA ASN A 264 -33.02 19.08 -11.76
C ASN A 264 -31.88 19.19 -12.78
N GLN A 265 -32.00 20.06 -13.77
CA GLN A 265 -31.06 20.18 -14.88
C GLN A 265 -29.65 20.66 -14.46
N THR A 266 -29.51 21.28 -13.28
CA THR A 266 -28.24 21.85 -12.78
C THR A 266 -27.11 20.84 -12.65
N ASN A 267 -27.44 19.56 -12.47
CA ASN A 267 -26.43 18.51 -12.30
C ASN A 267 -25.95 17.90 -13.62
N GLY A 268 -26.57 18.23 -14.76
CA GLY A 268 -26.18 17.73 -16.09
C GLY A 268 -26.27 16.21 -16.26
N LYS A 269 -26.94 15.51 -15.34
CA LYS A 269 -27.07 14.05 -15.26
C LYS A 269 -28.49 13.63 -15.63
N PHE A 270 -28.63 12.73 -16.59
CA PHE A 270 -29.94 12.28 -17.10
C PHE A 270 -29.91 10.79 -17.45
N ILE A 271 -31.10 10.21 -17.53
CA ILE A 271 -31.36 8.84 -17.99
C ILE A 271 -32.18 8.92 -19.27
N VAL A 272 -31.79 8.15 -20.28
CA VAL A 272 -32.58 7.96 -21.51
C VAL A 272 -33.65 6.91 -21.25
N LEU A 273 -34.93 7.32 -21.21
CA LEU A 273 -36.06 6.39 -21.10
C LEU A 273 -36.41 5.81 -22.47
N LYS A 274 -36.40 6.67 -23.50
CA LYS A 274 -36.66 6.29 -24.89
C LYS A 274 -35.73 7.07 -25.82
N PRO A 275 -34.95 6.42 -26.69
CA PRO A 275 -34.16 7.13 -27.70
C PRO A 275 -35.06 7.66 -28.82
N ALA A 276 -34.63 8.72 -29.49
CA ALA A 276 -35.38 9.31 -30.60
C ALA A 276 -35.28 8.41 -31.85
N LYS A 277 -36.35 8.26 -32.62
CA LYS A 277 -36.38 7.37 -33.80
C LYS A 277 -36.29 8.18 -35.08
N LEU A 278 -35.44 7.74 -36.01
CA LEU A 278 -35.19 8.44 -37.27
C LEU A 278 -35.51 7.58 -38.51
N GLN A 279 -35.78 8.27 -39.63
CA GLN A 279 -35.83 7.69 -40.97
C GLN A 279 -34.73 8.26 -41.85
N ILE A 280 -34.18 7.45 -42.74
CA ILE A 280 -33.23 7.90 -43.76
C ILE A 280 -33.95 8.66 -44.87
N LEU A 281 -33.42 9.82 -45.24
CA LEU A 281 -33.80 10.54 -46.46
C LEU A 281 -32.89 10.04 -47.59
N LYS A 282 -33.47 9.68 -48.74
CA LYS A 282 -32.76 9.02 -49.87
C LYS A 282 -31.61 9.83 -50.49
N VAL A 283 -31.38 11.06 -50.04
CA VAL A 283 -30.44 12.01 -50.60
C VAL A 283 -29.52 12.43 -49.44
N ASP A 284 -28.23 12.09 -49.58
CA ASP A 284 -27.12 12.62 -48.78
C ASP A 284 -26.91 12.13 -47.33
N PHE A 285 -27.31 10.91 -46.98
CA PHE A 285 -27.08 10.37 -45.61
C PHE A 285 -27.62 11.33 -44.53
N SER A 286 -28.81 11.87 -44.78
CA SER A 286 -29.53 12.69 -43.83
C SER A 286 -30.65 11.88 -43.19
N TRP A 287 -30.96 12.18 -41.93
CA TRP A 287 -31.99 11.50 -41.15
C TRP A 287 -33.03 12.48 -40.65
N GLN A 288 -34.30 12.13 -40.79
CA GLN A 288 -35.40 12.93 -40.26
C GLN A 288 -35.93 12.30 -38.98
N LEU A 289 -36.21 13.12 -37.97
CA LEU A 289 -36.90 12.69 -36.76
C LEU A 289 -38.32 12.22 -37.09
N ILE A 290 -38.65 10.98 -36.70
CA ILE A 290 -40.01 10.42 -36.78
C ILE A 290 -40.67 10.50 -35.41
N GLU A 291 -39.96 10.07 -34.37
CA GLU A 291 -40.46 10.06 -33.00
C GLU A 291 -39.43 10.74 -32.07
N PRO A 292 -39.86 11.69 -31.21
CA PRO A 292 -38.98 12.26 -30.21
C PRO A 292 -38.59 11.19 -29.18
N GLY A 293 -37.40 11.36 -28.60
CA GLY A 293 -36.97 10.56 -27.45
C GLY A 293 -37.53 11.11 -26.14
N GLU A 294 -37.32 10.39 -25.06
CA GLU A 294 -37.71 10.76 -23.69
C GLU A 294 -36.51 10.61 -22.78
N ILE A 295 -36.22 11.66 -22.01
CA ILE A 295 -35.15 11.68 -21.02
C ILE A 295 -35.66 12.21 -19.68
N LYS A 296 -35.11 11.68 -18.59
CA LYS A 296 -35.43 12.09 -17.22
C LYS A 296 -34.17 12.54 -16.50
N PHE A 297 -34.21 13.73 -15.91
CA PHE A 297 -33.16 14.19 -14.99
C PHE A 297 -33.44 13.62 -13.58
N GLU A 298 -32.55 12.74 -13.10
CA GLU A 298 -32.65 12.09 -11.80
C GLU A 298 -31.25 11.83 -11.22
N GLU A 299 -31.15 11.77 -9.90
CA GLU A 299 -29.92 11.33 -9.23
C GLU A 299 -29.72 9.83 -9.48
N PHE A 300 -28.59 9.45 -10.08
CA PHE A 300 -28.27 8.05 -10.33
C PHE A 300 -28.25 7.23 -9.04
N SER A 301 -28.59 5.94 -9.14
CA SER A 301 -28.38 4.97 -8.07
C SER A 301 -26.91 4.98 -7.61
N LEU A 302 -26.69 4.65 -6.33
CA LEU A 302 -25.35 4.61 -5.72
C LEU A 302 -24.37 3.79 -6.58
N GLU A 303 -24.83 2.66 -7.13
CA GLU A 303 -24.05 1.74 -7.95
C GLU A 303 -23.43 2.40 -9.19
N PHE A 304 -24.19 3.22 -9.91
CA PHE A 304 -23.67 3.93 -11.08
C PHE A 304 -22.66 5.03 -10.70
N GLN A 305 -22.88 5.69 -9.56
CA GLN A 305 -21.92 6.68 -9.05
C GLN A 305 -20.56 6.04 -8.76
N TRP A 306 -20.57 4.86 -8.14
CA TRP A 306 -19.37 4.08 -7.87
C TRP A 306 -18.65 3.63 -9.15
N GLN A 307 -19.38 3.20 -10.18
CA GLN A 307 -18.79 2.82 -11.46
C GLN A 307 -18.07 4.00 -12.16
N GLN A 308 -18.62 5.22 -12.09
CA GLN A 308 -17.96 6.40 -12.64
C GLN A 308 -16.69 6.80 -11.86
N GLU A 309 -16.70 6.64 -10.54
CA GLU A 309 -15.53 6.90 -9.69
C GLU A 309 -14.39 5.92 -10.01
N ILE A 310 -14.69 4.62 -10.14
CA ILE A 310 -13.72 3.59 -10.56
C ILE A 310 -13.12 3.93 -11.93
N LYS A 311 -13.93 4.44 -12.86
CA LYS A 311 -13.47 4.86 -14.19
C LYS A 311 -12.51 6.06 -14.13
N SER A 312 -12.77 7.02 -13.25
CA SER A 312 -11.88 8.17 -13.04
C SER A 312 -10.51 7.71 -12.52
N ILE A 313 -10.51 6.82 -11.53
CA ILE A 313 -9.28 6.26 -10.94
C ILE A 313 -8.45 5.52 -11.99
N ARG A 314 -9.09 4.69 -12.84
CA ARG A 314 -8.38 3.97 -13.92
C ARG A 314 -7.71 4.91 -14.91
N LYS A 315 -8.37 6.02 -15.26
CA LYS A 315 -7.83 7.01 -16.20
C LYS A 315 -6.62 7.77 -15.62
N GLU A 316 -6.63 8.03 -14.32
CA GLU A 316 -5.46 8.62 -13.65
C GLU A 316 -4.29 7.65 -13.60
N HIS A 317 -4.56 6.37 -13.29
CA HIS A 317 -3.55 5.31 -13.32
C HIS A 317 -2.93 5.12 -14.72
N GLU A 318 -3.72 5.22 -15.78
CA GLU A 318 -3.23 5.07 -17.15
C GLU A 318 -2.37 6.27 -17.60
N LYS A 319 -2.76 7.49 -17.22
CA LYS A 319 -1.90 8.68 -17.39
C LYS A 319 -0.59 8.54 -16.62
N PHE A 320 -0.67 8.00 -15.41
CA PHE A 320 0.50 7.75 -14.57
C PHE A 320 1.47 6.77 -15.25
N ASN A 321 0.96 5.67 -15.81
CA ASN A 321 1.78 4.71 -16.55
C ASN A 321 2.42 5.31 -17.80
N GLN A 322 1.69 6.13 -18.57
CA GLN A 322 2.26 6.82 -19.74
C GLN A 322 3.40 7.78 -19.36
N LEU A 323 3.27 8.47 -18.22
CA LEU A 323 4.33 9.34 -17.72
C LEU A 323 5.58 8.56 -17.27
N LEU A 324 5.42 7.32 -16.79
CA LEU A 324 6.52 6.43 -16.41
C LEU A 324 7.26 5.89 -17.64
N ASP A 325 6.54 5.53 -18.70
CA ASP A 325 7.13 4.99 -19.93
C ASP A 325 7.96 6.04 -20.71
N GLU A 326 7.65 7.33 -20.60
CA GLU A 326 8.32 8.40 -21.35
C GLU A 326 9.70 8.83 -20.79
N ARG A 327 10.09 8.48 -19.54
CA ARG A 327 11.22 9.15 -18.85
C ARG A 327 12.35 8.29 -18.24
N GLY A 328 12.20 6.98 -18.13
CA GLY A 328 13.31 6.07 -17.76
C GLY A 328 13.69 6.01 -16.26
N TYR A 329 14.02 4.80 -15.80
CA TYR A 329 13.28 4.10 -14.73
C TYR A 329 13.79 4.15 -13.27
N ALA A 330 14.82 4.92 -12.86
CA ALA A 330 15.49 4.56 -11.59
C ALA A 330 15.98 5.64 -10.60
N SER A 331 16.05 6.93 -10.92
CA SER A 331 16.54 7.90 -9.91
C SER A 331 15.94 9.30 -9.95
N LEU A 332 15.55 9.81 -11.13
CA LEU A 332 14.72 11.02 -11.22
C LEU A 332 13.25 10.75 -10.84
N ASP A 333 12.77 9.52 -11.08
CA ASP A 333 11.37 9.12 -10.96
C ASP A 333 10.80 9.28 -9.56
N PHE A 334 11.54 8.86 -8.53
CA PHE A 334 10.97 8.83 -7.20
C PHE A 334 10.80 10.21 -6.56
N THR A 335 11.67 11.17 -6.93
CA THR A 335 11.59 12.54 -6.40
C THR A 335 10.37 13.28 -6.96
N ILE A 336 10.07 13.08 -8.24
CA ILE A 336 8.90 13.71 -8.88
C ILE A 336 7.62 13.07 -8.35
N VAL A 337 7.62 11.73 -8.23
CA VAL A 337 6.48 10.98 -7.69
C VAL A 337 6.22 11.38 -6.23
N SER A 338 7.25 11.40 -5.37
CA SER A 338 7.09 11.81 -3.97
C SER A 338 6.61 13.26 -3.83
N GLN A 339 7.11 14.18 -4.65
CA GLN A 339 6.63 15.55 -4.70
C GLN A 339 5.16 15.64 -5.13
N HIS A 340 4.76 14.84 -6.12
CA HIS A 340 3.36 14.79 -6.54
C HIS A 340 2.44 14.25 -5.42
N TRP A 341 2.87 13.20 -4.71
CA TRP A 341 2.16 12.67 -3.55
C TRP A 341 2.05 13.69 -2.43
N GLU A 342 3.16 14.33 -2.09
CA GLU A 342 3.19 15.36 -1.05
C GLU A 342 2.25 16.53 -1.39
N GLN A 343 2.26 17.00 -2.65
CA GLN A 343 1.34 18.04 -3.11
C GLN A 343 -0.12 17.58 -3.06
N SER A 344 -0.40 16.34 -3.46
CA SER A 344 -1.76 15.78 -3.47
C SER A 344 -2.31 15.60 -2.06
N LEU A 345 -1.52 15.05 -1.15
CA LEU A 345 -1.85 14.93 0.27
C LEU A 345 -1.96 16.29 0.93
N THR A 346 -1.09 17.24 0.57
CA THR A 346 -1.15 18.62 1.09
C THR A 346 -2.45 19.32 0.66
N LYS A 347 -2.89 19.09 -0.57
CA LYS A 347 -4.17 19.60 -1.07
C LYS A 347 -5.37 18.93 -0.38
N LEU A 348 -5.27 17.65 -0.02
CA LEU A 348 -6.33 16.88 0.61
C LEU A 348 -6.46 17.12 2.12
N TYR A 349 -5.34 17.20 2.84
CA TYR A 349 -5.28 17.16 4.32
C TYR A 349 -4.56 18.36 4.97
N GLY A 350 -4.19 19.37 4.17
CA GLY A 350 -3.41 20.53 4.61
C GLY A 350 -1.91 20.26 4.69
N THR A 351 -1.12 21.15 5.27
CA THR A 351 0.34 20.95 5.37
C THR A 351 0.70 19.85 6.39
N VAL A 352 1.85 19.19 6.19
CA VAL A 352 2.44 18.30 7.20
C VAL A 352 2.62 19.05 8.52
N TYR A 353 2.19 18.45 9.62
CA TYR A 353 2.35 18.97 10.97
C TYR A 353 3.59 18.38 11.65
N LYS A 354 3.71 17.04 11.62
CA LYS A 354 4.84 16.28 12.20
C LYS A 354 5.10 15.01 11.40
N VAL A 355 6.35 14.59 11.30
CA VAL A 355 6.74 13.28 10.78
C VAL A 355 7.41 12.50 11.91
N PHE A 356 6.87 11.34 12.24
CA PHE A 356 7.40 10.42 13.23
C PHE A 356 8.26 9.38 12.51
N VAL A 357 9.50 9.24 12.94
CA VAL A 357 10.43 8.24 12.41
C VAL A 357 10.72 7.27 13.56
N ASN A 358 10.41 5.99 13.36
CA ASN A 358 10.81 4.97 14.32
C ASN A 358 12.33 4.89 14.29
N ILE A 359 12.98 4.83 15.44
CA ILE A 359 14.44 4.75 15.52
C ILE A 359 14.97 3.32 15.60
N CYS A 360 14.09 2.35 15.88
CA CYS A 360 14.44 0.94 16.02
C CYS A 360 14.13 0.15 14.75
N MET A 361 13.32 0.69 13.85
CA MET A 361 12.86 0.03 12.63
C MET A 361 12.69 1.06 11.51
N PRO A 362 12.84 0.69 10.22
CA PRO A 362 12.62 1.59 9.10
C PRO A 362 11.10 1.79 8.87
N ILE A 363 10.44 2.43 9.82
CA ILE A 363 9.01 2.78 9.79
C ILE A 363 8.87 4.28 10.06
N ALA A 364 8.02 4.96 9.30
CA ALA A 364 7.71 6.37 9.53
C ALA A 364 6.24 6.69 9.22
N TYR A 365 5.72 7.73 9.87
CA TYR A 365 4.38 8.23 9.68
C TYR A 365 4.37 9.76 9.62
N ALA A 366 3.51 10.34 8.80
CA ALA A 366 3.27 11.78 8.77
C ALA A 366 1.88 12.07 9.33
N ILE A 367 1.80 13.06 10.22
CA ILE A 367 0.55 13.67 10.67
C ILE A 367 0.37 14.98 9.92
N TYR A 368 -0.76 15.11 9.23
CA TYR A 368 -1.17 16.33 8.55
C TYR A 368 -2.04 17.21 9.46
N LYS A 369 -2.22 18.47 9.09
CA LYS A 369 -2.93 19.48 9.91
C LYS A 369 -4.34 19.04 10.34
N ASP A 370 -5.03 18.29 9.49
CA ASP A 370 -6.37 17.75 9.77
C ASP A 370 -6.34 16.48 10.66
N GLN A 371 -5.22 16.23 11.35
CA GLN A 371 -4.97 15.03 12.15
C GLN A 371 -5.14 13.75 11.34
N ILE A 372 -4.77 13.76 10.06
CA ILE A 372 -4.74 12.55 9.24
C ILE A 372 -3.35 11.93 9.35
N LEU A 373 -3.30 10.66 9.73
CA LEU A 373 -2.09 9.85 9.77
C LEU A 373 -1.89 9.19 8.40
N VAL A 374 -0.74 9.43 7.80
CA VAL A 374 -0.35 8.83 6.52
C VAL A 374 0.92 8.01 6.75
N PRO A 375 0.95 6.71 6.39
CA PRO A 375 2.19 5.95 6.42
C PRO A 375 3.19 6.55 5.42
N CYS A 376 4.45 6.64 5.83
CA CYS A 376 5.54 7.07 4.97
C CYS A 376 6.20 5.84 4.33
N GLN A 377 6.68 6.01 3.10
CA GLN A 377 7.57 5.05 2.48
C GLN A 377 9.02 5.46 2.81
N ILE A 378 9.81 4.49 3.27
CA ILE A 378 11.24 4.67 3.53
C ILE A 378 12.01 4.02 2.40
N LEU A 379 12.76 4.85 1.66
CA LEU A 379 13.67 4.36 0.65
C LEU A 379 15.05 4.17 1.25
N MET A 380 15.46 2.91 1.36
CA MET A 380 16.80 2.54 1.79
C MET A 380 17.71 2.51 0.55
N GLY A 381 18.58 3.51 0.44
CA GLY A 381 19.57 3.63 -0.63
C GLY A 381 20.84 4.31 -0.10
N THR A 382 21.78 4.67 -0.98
CA THR A 382 23.01 5.41 -0.59
C THR A 382 22.72 6.76 0.06
N ASN A 383 21.54 7.32 -0.21
CA ASN A 383 21.00 8.50 0.44
C ASN A 383 19.55 8.19 0.86
N PRO A 384 19.32 7.63 2.05
CA PRO A 384 17.99 7.20 2.47
C PRO A 384 17.04 8.38 2.65
N VAL A 385 15.81 8.24 2.16
CA VAL A 385 14.79 9.30 2.12
C VAL A 385 13.46 8.78 2.64
N ILE A 386 12.76 9.63 3.38
CA ILE A 386 11.39 9.41 3.83
C ILE A 386 10.47 10.22 2.92
N VAL A 387 9.48 9.56 2.34
CA VAL A 387 8.47 10.20 1.49
C VAL A 387 7.06 9.82 1.96
N PRO A 388 6.03 10.61 1.62
CA PRO A 388 4.65 10.17 1.81
C PRO A 388 4.38 8.85 1.07
N GLY A 389 3.68 7.92 1.73
CA GLY A 389 3.12 6.74 1.07
C GLY A 389 1.84 7.07 0.30
N TRP A 390 1.48 6.21 -0.65
CA TRP A 390 0.25 6.32 -1.44
C TRP A 390 -1.02 5.95 -0.64
N ASP A 391 -0.89 5.40 0.57
CA ASP A 391 -2.08 4.91 1.27
C ASP A 391 -3.05 6.05 1.64
N ARG A 392 -4.36 5.75 1.59
CA ARG A 392 -5.39 6.69 2.05
C ARG A 392 -5.14 6.95 3.53
N GLY A 393 -4.80 8.20 3.84
CA GLY A 393 -4.60 8.63 5.23
C GLY A 393 -5.76 8.19 6.12
N ILE A 394 -5.43 7.70 7.30
CA ILE A 394 -6.41 7.27 8.30
C ILE A 394 -6.57 8.43 9.27
N PRO A 395 -7.80 8.87 9.59
CA PRO A 395 -7.99 9.85 10.66
C PRO A 395 -7.31 9.36 11.94
N TRP A 396 -6.53 10.23 12.58
CA TRP A 396 -5.66 9.86 13.70
C TRP A 396 -6.44 9.10 14.77
N GLU A 397 -7.63 9.57 15.13
CA GLU A 397 -8.52 8.97 16.11
C GLU A 397 -8.97 7.53 15.79
N HIS A 398 -8.89 7.13 14.53
CA HIS A 398 -9.22 5.78 14.06
C HIS A 398 -7.98 4.90 13.84
N SER A 399 -6.79 5.48 13.90
CA SER A 399 -5.55 4.72 13.75
C SER A 399 -5.36 3.72 14.89
N ILE A 400 -4.68 2.60 14.59
CA ILE A 400 -4.27 1.63 15.61
C ILE A 400 -3.46 2.29 16.73
N TYR A 401 -2.74 3.36 16.38
CA TYR A 401 -1.95 4.17 17.29
C TYR A 401 -2.85 4.91 18.28
N VAL A 402 -3.94 5.56 17.87
CA VAL A 402 -4.84 6.18 18.86
C VAL A 402 -5.48 5.15 19.78
N LYS A 403 -5.82 3.96 19.31
CA LYS A 403 -6.33 2.89 20.20
C LYS A 403 -5.28 2.41 21.21
N LEU A 404 -4.02 2.31 20.82
CA LEU A 404 -2.89 1.99 21.70
C LEU A 404 -2.51 3.18 22.63
N HIS A 405 -2.73 4.42 22.18
CA HIS A 405 -2.38 5.66 22.87
C HIS A 405 -3.55 6.31 23.65
N ALA A 406 -4.76 5.77 23.57
CA ALA A 406 -5.95 6.21 24.31
C ALA A 406 -6.27 5.32 25.51
N SER A 407 -5.57 4.19 25.68
CA SER A 407 -5.66 3.42 26.91
C SER A 407 -5.05 4.25 28.05
N GLU A 408 -5.81 4.42 29.14
CA GLU A 408 -5.50 5.36 30.24
C GLU A 408 -4.16 5.09 30.97
N ASN A 409 -3.46 4.01 30.62
CA ASN A 409 -2.20 3.58 31.26
C ASN A 409 -0.92 3.83 30.44
N THR A 410 -1.01 4.24 29.16
CA THR A 410 0.19 4.55 28.36
C THR A 410 0.57 6.03 28.54
N SER A 411 1.44 6.34 29.50
CA SER A 411 1.90 7.71 29.73
C SER A 411 2.68 8.24 28.53
N ARG A 412 2.14 9.26 27.84
CA ARG A 412 2.90 10.01 26.82
C ARG A 412 3.98 10.82 27.50
N GLN A 413 5.22 10.35 27.43
CA GLN A 413 6.38 11.16 27.80
C GLN A 413 7.07 11.61 26.51
N GLU A 414 6.83 12.87 26.13
CA GLU A 414 7.71 13.55 25.17
C GLU A 414 9.02 13.86 25.90
N ILE A 415 10.07 13.12 25.57
CA ILE A 415 11.38 13.26 26.20
C ILE A 415 12.34 13.83 25.16
N ARG A 416 13.22 14.74 25.56
CA ARG A 416 14.32 15.18 24.70
C ARG A 416 15.49 14.23 24.89
N THR A 417 16.14 13.82 23.80
CA THR A 417 17.44 13.19 23.90
C THR A 417 18.41 14.15 24.60
N PHE A 418 19.42 13.57 25.26
CA PHE A 418 20.47 14.37 25.89
C PHE A 418 21.25 15.21 24.88
N PRO A 419 21.82 16.34 25.30
CA PRO A 419 22.66 17.19 24.43
C PRO A 419 23.86 16.44 23.80
N ASN A 420 24.31 15.35 24.42
CA ASN A 420 25.47 14.54 24.04
C ASN A 420 25.10 13.26 23.26
N HIS A 421 23.84 13.05 22.88
CA HIS A 421 23.44 11.87 22.10
C HIS A 421 24.23 11.80 20.78
N LYS A 422 24.96 10.70 20.55
CA LYS A 422 25.93 10.55 19.43
C LYS A 422 25.32 10.84 18.05
N LEU A 423 24.11 10.33 17.80
CA LEU A 423 23.41 10.48 16.51
C LEU A 423 22.38 11.62 16.48
N LEU A 424 21.59 11.80 17.55
CA LEU A 424 20.44 12.71 17.59
C LEU A 424 20.47 13.62 18.83
N PRO A 425 21.40 14.58 18.95
CA PRO A 425 21.47 15.46 20.12
C PRO A 425 20.27 16.42 20.22
N ASN A 426 19.66 16.53 21.41
CA ASN A 426 18.50 17.38 21.73
C ASN A 426 17.21 17.12 20.93
N GLN A 427 17.13 16.01 20.22
CA GLN A 427 15.98 15.62 19.41
C GLN A 427 14.82 15.18 20.31
N LEU A 428 13.60 15.63 20.01
CA LEU A 428 12.42 15.19 20.73
C LEU A 428 12.04 13.77 20.27
N TYR A 429 11.84 12.87 21.22
CA TYR A 429 11.32 11.54 20.95
C TYR A 429 10.11 11.20 21.82
N LEU A 430 9.28 10.30 21.29
CA LEU A 430 8.16 9.68 21.95
C LEU A 430 8.56 8.23 22.23
N LYS A 431 8.61 7.83 23.51
CA LYS A 431 8.74 6.42 23.90
C LYS A 431 7.34 5.81 23.96
N GLU A 432 7.16 4.71 23.25
CA GLU A 432 5.94 3.90 23.25
C GLU A 432 6.27 2.54 23.85
N THR A 433 5.76 2.30 25.05
CA THR A 433 5.84 1.02 25.76
C THR A 433 4.56 0.24 25.48
N ASN A 434 4.59 -0.69 24.54
CA ASN A 434 3.55 -1.72 24.40
C ASN A 434 4.09 -3.03 25.01
N TRP A 435 3.21 -3.88 25.51
CA TRP A 435 3.42 -4.99 26.47
C TRP A 435 4.55 -5.98 26.11
N GLU A 436 5.10 -5.93 24.89
CA GLU A 436 6.24 -6.73 24.44
C GLU A 436 7.32 -5.96 23.66
N ILE A 437 7.07 -4.71 23.22
CA ILE A 437 7.98 -3.97 22.32
C ILE A 437 8.05 -2.49 22.71
N ASN A 438 9.28 -2.03 22.98
CA ASN A 438 9.60 -0.62 23.18
C ASN A 438 9.88 0.03 21.84
N HIS A 439 8.92 0.79 21.31
CA HIS A 439 9.18 1.65 20.16
C HIS A 439 9.61 3.02 20.63
N THR A 440 10.55 3.62 19.92
CA THR A 440 10.92 5.01 20.14
C THR A 440 10.81 5.74 18.82
N TRP A 441 10.16 6.90 18.85
CA TRP A 441 9.83 7.68 17.67
C TRP A 441 10.47 9.04 17.78
N THR A 442 11.35 9.41 16.86
CA THR A 442 11.85 10.78 16.76
C THR A 442 10.89 11.63 15.93
N ILE A 443 10.73 12.89 16.32
CA ILE A 443 9.75 13.81 15.73
C ILE A 443 10.48 14.82 14.84
N ALA A 444 10.11 14.88 13.57
CA ALA A 444 10.55 15.84 12.58
C ALA A 444 9.39 16.77 12.16
N LYS A 445 9.72 17.96 11.64
CA LYS A 445 8.73 18.95 11.17
C LYS A 445 8.43 18.83 9.68
N SER A 446 9.29 18.18 8.90
CA SER A 446 9.11 17.95 7.47
C SER A 446 9.72 16.62 7.02
N TYR A 447 9.43 16.19 5.78
CA TYR A 447 10.04 15.01 5.18
C TYR A 447 11.56 15.16 5.01
N GLU A 448 12.07 16.36 4.74
CA GLU A 448 13.51 16.62 4.63
C GLU A 448 14.22 16.45 5.97
N GLU A 449 13.64 16.98 7.05
CA GLU A 449 14.16 16.80 8.41
C GLU A 449 14.10 15.32 8.82
N ALA A 450 12.99 14.66 8.53
CA ALA A 450 12.83 13.22 8.78
C ALA A 450 13.88 12.39 8.03
N SER A 451 14.13 12.72 6.75
CA SER A 451 15.18 12.11 5.93
C SER A 451 16.58 12.43 6.43
N ALA A 452 16.82 13.62 6.99
CA ALA A 452 18.09 13.97 7.62
C ALA A 452 18.32 13.17 8.91
N ILE A 453 17.28 12.91 9.69
CA ILE A 453 17.34 12.04 10.87
C ILE A 453 17.60 10.59 10.43
N LEU A 454 16.85 10.09 9.45
CA LEU A 454 17.03 8.74 8.90
C LEU A 454 18.47 8.49 8.47
N ARG A 455 19.10 9.43 7.76
CA ARG A 455 20.50 9.35 7.34
C ARG A 455 21.51 9.19 8.47
N LYS A 456 21.18 9.68 9.67
CA LYS A 456 22.02 9.48 10.86
C LYS A 456 21.77 8.13 11.55
N LEU A 457 20.58 7.56 11.35
CA LEU A 457 20.16 6.28 11.93
C LEU A 457 20.57 5.09 11.07
N VAL A 458 20.72 5.27 9.76
CA VAL A 458 21.18 4.22 8.86
C VAL A 458 22.54 3.69 9.34
N ASP A 459 22.66 2.36 9.35
CA ASP A 459 23.74 1.57 9.95
C ASP A 459 23.84 1.60 11.49
N ASN A 460 22.87 2.23 12.18
CA ASN A 460 22.82 2.35 13.64
C ASN A 460 21.37 2.16 14.18
N TRP A 461 20.64 1.20 13.59
CA TRP A 461 19.29 0.81 14.01
C TRP A 461 19.33 -0.08 15.24
N GLU A 462 19.72 0.48 16.37
CA GLU A 462 19.65 -0.21 17.66
C GLU A 462 18.59 0.50 18.52
N LEU A 463 17.93 -0.26 19.40
CA LEU A 463 17.14 0.32 20.48
C LEU A 463 18.01 1.39 21.14
N LEU A 464 17.49 2.61 21.31
CA LEU A 464 18.08 3.57 22.24
C LEU A 464 17.83 3.11 23.68
N GLU A 465 18.08 1.83 23.97
CA GLU A 465 18.48 1.41 25.30
C GLU A 465 19.86 1.99 25.50
N TYR A 466 19.89 3.24 25.95
CA TYR A 466 21.13 3.79 26.45
C TYR A 466 21.58 2.86 27.59
N PRO A 467 22.78 2.27 27.51
CA PRO A 467 23.40 1.77 28.72
C PRO A 467 23.39 2.96 29.66
N ILE A 468 22.76 2.79 30.82
CA ILE A 468 22.73 3.85 31.81
C ILE A 468 24.21 4.24 32.02
N LEU A 469 24.59 5.47 31.69
CA LEU A 469 25.98 5.87 31.86
C LEU A 469 26.16 6.26 33.31
N PHE A 470 27.17 5.72 33.97
CA PHE A 470 27.49 6.05 35.36
C PHE A 470 27.56 7.58 35.57
N SER A 471 28.17 8.31 34.64
CA SER A 471 28.24 9.77 34.67
C SER A 471 26.87 10.46 34.58
N ALA A 472 25.94 9.93 33.77
CA ALA A 472 24.60 10.48 33.63
C ALA A 472 23.78 10.30 34.91
N ILE A 473 23.95 9.20 35.63
CA ILE A 473 23.31 8.99 36.94
C ILE A 473 23.80 10.05 37.92
N LEU A 474 25.11 10.25 38.02
CA LEU A 474 25.69 11.22 38.95
C LEU A 474 25.22 12.63 38.63
N GLU A 475 25.26 13.03 37.35
CA GLU A 475 24.80 14.35 36.91
C GLU A 475 23.32 14.57 37.24
N ASN A 476 22.44 13.64 36.83
CA ASN A 476 21.00 13.75 37.07
C ASN A 476 20.65 13.71 38.56
N PHE A 477 21.38 12.90 39.34
CA PHE A 477 21.19 12.86 40.79
C PHE A 477 21.55 14.21 41.42
N ASN A 478 22.71 14.75 41.07
CA ASN A 478 23.25 15.97 41.68
C ASN A 478 22.47 17.23 41.31
N ILE A 479 21.85 17.29 40.12
CA ILE A 479 20.93 18.37 39.75
C ILE A 479 19.50 18.16 40.25
N GLY A 480 19.19 17.02 40.88
CA GLY A 480 17.87 16.70 41.40
C GLY A 480 16.82 16.38 40.31
N ASN A 481 17.23 15.83 39.17
CA ASN A 481 16.33 15.47 38.08
C ASN A 481 15.55 14.19 38.43
N THR A 482 14.39 14.34 39.05
CA THR A 482 13.53 13.22 39.46
C THR A 482 12.96 12.41 38.30
N ASP A 483 12.71 13.07 37.17
CA ASP A 483 12.04 12.44 36.02
C ASP A 483 12.94 11.36 35.38
N TYR A 484 14.25 11.54 35.46
CA TYR A 484 15.23 10.56 34.99
C TYR A 484 15.10 9.20 35.69
N PHE A 485 14.78 9.22 36.99
CA PHE A 485 14.74 8.02 37.84
C PHE A 485 13.37 7.32 37.87
N GLN A 486 12.40 7.79 37.08
CA GLN A 486 11.09 7.15 36.95
C GLN A 486 11.02 6.10 35.82
N SER A 487 12.13 5.87 35.11
CA SER A 487 12.18 4.88 34.02
C SER A 487 12.32 3.43 34.52
N ASP A 488 11.91 2.47 33.67
CA ASP A 488 11.94 1.03 33.96
C ASP A 488 13.36 0.45 34.20
N ASN A 489 14.38 1.25 33.89
CA ASN A 489 15.79 0.94 34.13
C ASN A 489 16.16 0.97 35.63
N PHE A 490 15.27 1.51 36.46
CA PHE A 490 15.43 1.66 37.89
C PHE A 490 14.41 0.79 38.62
N PHE A 491 14.82 0.19 39.73
CA PHE A 491 13.93 -0.54 40.62
C PHE A 491 14.03 -0.01 42.04
N PHE A 492 12.94 -0.14 42.77
CA PHE A 492 12.77 0.53 44.05
C PHE A 492 13.02 -0.44 45.20
N LEU A 493 13.85 -0.01 46.14
CA LEU A 493 14.39 -0.86 47.20
C LEU A 493 14.12 -0.26 48.59
N ASN A 494 13.85 -1.14 49.55
CA ASN A 494 13.83 -0.83 50.98
C ASN A 494 14.72 -1.80 51.76
N LEU A 495 15.11 -1.40 52.98
CA LEU A 495 15.84 -2.30 53.89
C LEU A 495 14.95 -3.48 54.30
N THR A 496 15.53 -4.68 54.32
CA THR A 496 14.86 -5.87 54.87
C THR A 496 14.52 -5.66 56.35
N ALA A 497 13.50 -6.38 56.85
CA ALA A 497 13.13 -6.32 58.27
C ALA A 497 14.30 -6.74 59.18
N ALA A 498 15.09 -7.73 58.76
CA ALA A 498 16.27 -8.19 59.49
C ALA A 498 17.32 -7.08 59.67
N THR A 499 17.58 -6.31 58.61
CA THR A 499 18.49 -5.16 58.67
C THR A 499 17.93 -4.06 59.58
N ARG A 500 16.63 -3.77 59.50
CA ARG A 500 15.96 -2.74 60.34
C ARG A 500 15.98 -3.08 61.83
N LEU A 501 15.84 -4.35 62.19
CA LEU A 501 15.83 -4.80 63.57
C LEU A 501 17.24 -4.95 64.18
N GLY A 502 18.30 -4.70 63.39
CA GLY A 502 19.67 -4.78 63.86
C GLY A 502 20.04 -6.16 64.40
N ILE A 503 19.44 -7.24 63.85
CA ILE A 503 19.72 -8.60 64.30
C ILE A 503 21.18 -8.93 63.92
N GLN A 504 22.09 -8.63 64.84
CA GLN A 504 23.46 -9.09 64.78
C GLN A 504 23.40 -10.62 64.84
N GLY A 505 23.95 -11.28 63.82
CA GLY A 505 24.15 -12.72 63.86
C GLY A 505 24.85 -13.07 65.17
N VAL A 506 24.34 -14.09 65.87
CA VAL A 506 24.83 -14.50 67.20
C VAL A 506 26.25 -15.07 67.02
N GLY A 507 27.25 -14.20 67.02
CA GLY A 507 28.64 -14.53 66.72
C GLY A 507 29.53 -13.29 66.90
N ILE A 508 30.66 -13.48 67.58
CA ILE A 508 31.62 -12.45 67.97
C ILE A 508 32.25 -11.84 66.70
N ASP A 509 32.18 -10.52 66.54
CA ASP A 509 32.78 -9.71 65.46
C ASP A 509 32.24 -9.85 64.02
N VAL A 510 30.93 -10.10 63.83
CA VAL A 510 30.34 -10.07 62.48
C VAL A 510 29.90 -8.65 62.12
N LYS A 511 30.47 -8.08 61.05
CA LYS A 511 30.00 -6.81 60.46
C LYS A 511 28.49 -6.89 60.19
N PRO A 512 27.71 -5.84 60.48
CA PRO A 512 26.27 -5.84 60.21
C PRO A 512 26.03 -6.11 58.72
N ILE A 513 25.20 -7.11 58.44
CA ILE A 513 24.80 -7.45 57.08
C ILE A 513 23.65 -6.51 56.72
N VAL A 514 23.85 -5.71 55.65
CA VAL A 514 22.84 -4.77 55.17
C VAL A 514 22.21 -5.36 53.91
N GLU A 515 20.92 -5.65 53.98
CA GLU A 515 20.17 -6.26 52.88
C GLU A 515 18.98 -5.38 52.47
N PHE A 516 18.68 -5.42 51.18
CA PHE A 516 17.64 -4.66 50.50
C PHE A 516 16.66 -5.61 49.84
N GLN A 517 15.38 -5.23 49.81
CA GLN A 517 14.32 -5.97 49.15
C GLN A 517 13.59 -5.08 48.14
N LYS A 518 13.22 -5.65 47.00
CA LYS A 518 12.38 -4.98 45.99
C LYS A 518 11.00 -4.72 46.56
N ILE A 519 10.51 -3.50 46.34
CA ILE A 519 9.14 -3.14 46.70
C ILE A 519 8.23 -3.56 45.57
N ILE A 520 7.29 -4.44 45.89
CA ILE A 520 6.29 -4.96 44.95
C ILE A 520 4.96 -4.21 45.12
N ASP A 521 4.69 -3.69 46.33
CA ASP A 521 3.44 -3.02 46.69
C ASP A 521 3.66 -1.53 47.01
N ASN A 522 2.78 -0.65 46.51
CA ASN A 522 2.83 0.81 46.70
C ASN A 522 2.60 1.30 48.15
N THR A 523 2.62 0.42 49.15
CA THR A 523 2.24 0.78 50.53
C THR A 523 3.35 1.51 51.29
N ASP A 524 4.62 1.18 51.00
CA ASP A 524 5.78 1.83 51.62
C ASP A 524 6.59 2.61 50.57
N PRO A 525 6.94 3.89 50.83
CA PRO A 525 7.80 4.63 49.93
C PRO A 525 9.20 4.00 49.93
N ALA A 526 9.75 3.80 48.74
CA ALA A 526 11.11 3.30 48.57
C ALA A 526 12.13 4.31 49.07
N LEU A 527 13.06 3.87 49.91
CA LEU A 527 14.14 4.71 50.39
C LEU A 527 15.31 4.77 49.40
N TYR A 528 15.45 3.76 48.55
CA TYR A 528 16.56 3.63 47.61
C TYR A 528 16.11 3.23 46.21
N ILE A 529 16.96 3.54 45.24
CA ILE A 529 16.81 3.16 43.84
C ILE A 529 18.00 2.29 43.47
N GLY A 530 17.70 1.09 42.96
CA GLY A 530 18.64 0.16 42.37
C GLY A 530 18.66 0.27 40.84
N PHE A 531 19.82 0.03 40.23
CA PHE A 531 19.97 -0.03 38.77
C PHE A 531 21.16 -0.90 38.38
N HIS A 532 21.15 -1.38 37.12
CA HIS A 532 22.23 -2.16 36.52
C HIS A 532 23.00 -1.28 35.52
N LEU A 533 24.34 -1.27 35.61
CA LEU A 533 25.19 -0.58 34.62
C LEU A 533 25.90 -1.55 33.68
N ASP A 534 26.22 -2.73 34.20
CA ASP A 534 26.84 -3.85 33.49
C ASP A 534 26.24 -5.16 34.02
N ASP A 535 26.52 -6.28 33.33
CA ASP A 535 25.95 -7.60 33.64
C ASP A 535 26.34 -8.11 35.05
N ASN A 536 27.28 -7.47 35.73
CA ASN A 536 27.91 -8.00 36.94
C ASN A 536 27.70 -7.13 38.19
N CYS A 537 27.36 -5.84 38.06
CA CYS A 537 27.24 -4.94 39.18
C CYS A 537 25.86 -4.29 39.24
N THR A 538 25.22 -4.43 40.41
CA THR A 538 24.03 -3.67 40.75
C THR A 538 24.43 -2.51 41.65
N TYR A 539 23.92 -1.33 41.36
CA TYR A 539 24.24 -0.12 42.10
C TYR A 539 23.01 0.42 42.81
N LEU A 540 23.27 1.22 43.85
CA LEU A 540 22.25 1.74 44.75
C LEU A 540 22.51 3.22 45.03
N ILE A 541 21.46 4.03 44.90
CA ILE A 541 21.43 5.45 45.28
C ILE A 541 20.22 5.74 46.18
N PRO A 542 20.24 6.82 46.97
CA PRO A 542 19.05 7.29 47.69
C PRO A 542 17.93 7.65 46.72
N ASN A 543 16.68 7.41 47.11
CA ASN A 543 15.54 7.75 46.27
C ASN A 543 15.26 9.25 46.30
N LEU A 544 15.56 9.99 45.23
CA LEU A 544 15.29 11.42 45.14
C LEU A 544 13.80 11.77 45.11
N LEU A 545 12.91 10.80 44.84
CA LEU A 545 11.47 11.01 44.82
C LEU A 545 10.88 11.22 46.23
N ILE A 546 11.63 10.88 47.28
CA ILE A 546 11.21 11.15 48.66
C ILE A 546 11.80 12.47 49.16
N SER A 547 10.95 13.32 49.74
CA SER A 547 11.34 14.64 50.27
C SER A 547 12.40 14.57 51.38
N LYS A 548 12.62 13.39 51.96
CA LYS A 548 13.52 13.13 53.10
C LYS A 548 14.78 12.33 52.72
N TRP A 549 15.14 12.18 51.45
CA TRP A 549 16.31 11.38 51.04
C TRP A 549 17.61 11.80 51.72
N LYS A 550 17.81 13.09 52.02
CA LYS A 550 18.99 13.56 52.77
C LYS A 550 19.06 12.99 54.19
N GLN A 551 17.90 12.81 54.85
CA GLN A 551 17.84 12.18 56.18
C GLN A 551 18.26 10.71 56.12
N VAL A 552 18.00 10.02 54.99
CA VAL A 552 18.45 8.64 54.78
C VAL A 552 19.99 8.57 54.76
N ILE A 553 20.67 9.60 54.24
CA ILE A 553 22.13 9.70 54.26
C ILE A 553 22.64 10.13 55.63
N SER A 554 21.97 11.07 56.31
CA SER A 554 22.43 11.56 57.62
C SER A 554 22.26 10.52 58.74
N ASN A 555 21.21 9.70 58.70
CA ASN A 555 20.90 8.69 59.71
C ASN A 555 21.62 7.35 59.46
N ASN A 556 22.90 7.42 59.09
CA ASN A 556 23.68 6.32 58.52
C ASN A 556 24.12 5.24 59.53
N GLU A 557 23.20 4.74 60.36
CA GLU A 557 23.46 3.66 61.32
C GLU A 557 24.03 2.42 60.62
N ASN A 558 23.62 2.19 59.36
CA ASN A 558 23.99 1.04 58.54
C ASN A 558 25.20 1.28 57.63
N LYS A 559 25.84 2.46 57.67
CA LYS A 559 27.02 2.81 56.85
C LYS A 559 26.85 2.54 55.34
N ILE A 560 25.65 2.80 54.80
CA ILE A 560 25.31 2.55 53.39
C ILE A 560 26.00 3.57 52.48
N PHE A 561 26.10 4.83 52.95
CA PHE A 561 26.74 5.93 52.22
C PHE A 561 27.69 6.69 53.12
N GLU A 562 28.95 6.84 52.72
CA GLU A 562 29.92 7.67 53.43
C GLU A 562 29.72 9.14 53.03
N LEU A 563 29.58 10.03 54.01
CA LEU A 563 29.43 11.47 53.78
C LEU A 563 30.74 12.16 54.15
N HIS A 564 31.46 12.66 53.15
CA HIS A 564 32.76 13.33 53.27
C HIS A 564 32.63 14.86 53.15
N GLY A 565 31.70 15.46 53.89
CA GLY A 565 31.50 16.90 53.85
C GLY A 565 30.12 17.33 54.30
N SER A 566 29.77 18.59 54.03
CA SER A 566 28.43 19.14 54.25
C SER A 566 27.58 19.15 52.99
N ASN A 567 28.17 18.86 51.83
CA ASN A 567 27.46 18.84 50.56
C ASN A 567 26.87 17.42 50.36
N TYR A 568 25.75 17.35 49.64
CA TYR A 568 25.09 16.08 49.33
C TYR A 568 25.33 15.74 47.86
N THR A 569 26.57 15.93 47.39
CA THR A 569 26.97 15.63 46.03
C THR A 569 27.34 14.16 45.96
N LEU A 570 26.57 13.36 45.22
CA LEU A 570 26.88 11.95 45.00
C LEU A 570 28.14 11.86 44.12
N VAL A 571 29.18 11.21 44.65
CA VAL A 571 30.45 10.95 43.95
C VAL A 571 30.52 9.51 43.47
N GLU A 572 30.12 8.57 44.32
CA GLU A 572 30.07 7.14 43.99
C GLU A 572 28.76 6.52 44.52
N PRO A 573 27.96 5.82 43.70
CA PRO A 573 26.84 5.02 44.19
C PRO A 573 27.34 3.82 45.00
N ALA A 574 26.47 3.30 45.88
CA ALA A 574 26.75 2.05 46.58
C ALA A 574 26.68 0.87 45.62
N VAL A 575 27.44 -0.20 45.90
CA VAL A 575 27.41 -1.45 45.12
C VAL A 575 26.72 -2.53 45.94
N ILE A 576 25.74 -3.19 45.32
CA ILE A 576 24.96 -4.26 45.92
C ILE A 576 25.03 -5.52 45.04
N GLU A 577 24.94 -6.71 45.65
CA GLU A 577 24.93 -8.00 44.95
C GLU A 577 23.61 -8.73 45.19
N ALA A 578 23.07 -9.40 44.16
CA ALA A 578 21.86 -10.20 44.32
C ALA A 578 22.18 -11.49 45.12
N ILE A 579 21.43 -11.75 46.19
CA ILE A 579 21.60 -12.94 47.05
C ILE A 579 20.37 -13.87 47.04
N GLY A 580 19.29 -13.47 46.36
CA GLY A 580 18.06 -14.25 46.22
C GLY A 580 17.05 -13.53 45.32
N ASN A 581 15.85 -14.10 45.18
CA ASN A 581 14.77 -13.48 44.42
C ASN A 581 14.40 -12.15 45.10
N ASP A 582 14.67 -11.04 44.41
CA ASP A 582 14.36 -9.68 44.85
C ASP A 582 15.04 -9.25 46.16
N ILE A 583 16.18 -9.87 46.51
CA ILE A 583 17.00 -9.48 47.67
C ILE A 583 18.44 -9.21 47.24
N TRP A 584 18.97 -8.07 47.68
CA TRP A 584 20.35 -7.65 47.45
C TRP A 584 21.08 -7.37 48.76
N ARG A 585 22.40 -7.51 48.74
CA ARG A 585 23.28 -7.24 49.88
C ARG A 585 24.27 -6.14 49.56
N LEU A 586 24.55 -5.26 50.53
CA LEU A 586 25.58 -4.23 50.40
C LEU A 586 26.97 -4.86 50.29
N VAL A 587 27.66 -4.58 49.19
CA VAL A 587 29.06 -4.99 48.95
C VAL A 587 30.02 -3.84 49.25
N LYS A 588 29.69 -2.63 48.75
CA LYS A 588 30.52 -1.43 48.91
C LYS A 588 29.63 -0.23 49.22
N PRO A 589 29.95 0.58 50.25
CA PRO A 589 29.22 1.81 50.52
C PRO A 589 29.42 2.82 49.38
N GLY A 590 28.40 3.64 49.14
CA GLY A 590 28.50 4.79 48.26
C GLY A 590 29.20 5.95 48.96
N LYS A 591 29.53 7.00 48.22
CA LYS A 591 30.22 8.20 48.73
C LYS A 591 29.53 9.48 48.28
N PHE A 592 29.40 10.39 49.23
CA PHE A 592 29.00 11.77 49.05
C PHE A 592 30.15 12.69 49.46
N ASP A 593 30.28 13.83 48.78
CA ASP A 593 31.18 14.95 49.11
C ASP A 593 30.38 16.18 49.53
#